data_AF-A0A836TJS5-F1
#
_entry.id   AF-A0A836TJS5-F1
#
_cell.length_a   1.000
_cell.length_b   1.000
_cell.length_c   1.000
_cell.angle_alpha   90.00
_cell.angle_beta   90.00
_cell.angle_gamma   90.00
#
_symmetry.space_group_name_H-M   'P 1'
#
loop_
_entity.id
_entity.type
_entity.pdbx_description
1 polymer ?
#
loop_
_entity_poly.entity_id
_entity_poly.type
_entity_poly.pdbx_seq_one_letter_code
_entity_poly.pdbx_strand_id
1 'polypeptide(L)'
;RRPTDPCDGVDNDCDDMIDEDGSEQPGEGVRPNFGEGPEKQPSYKVYSSEFDQVIDANELAEPEELNRLRGYLDQQLLPLQNVISMLANRLQRRLLAKQNRTWEFDLEEGILDAARLSRVVTDPMQPLSYKMESDIDFRDTVVSLLLDNSGTMRGRPITIAAMCADILSRTLERCNVKVEILGFTTGAWKGGQSREKWIKAGKTSQPGRLNDLRHIVYKSADAPWRRARKNLGLMMKEGLLKENIDGEALIWAHNRLIGRPEQRRILMVISDGAPVDDSTLSVNTGNYLERHLRSVIDWIECQSPVELIAIGIGHDVTRYYSRAVTIVDADQLGGAIIDNLASLFEEESGMQAQQTKTRKKAAIGTR
;
A
#
# COMPACT_ATOMS: atom_id res chain seq x y z
N ARG A 1 59.61 12.24 -44.98
CA ARG A 1 59.16 10.90 -45.38
C ARG A 1 57.62 10.87 -45.32
N ARG A 2 56.95 11.28 -46.39
CA ARG A 2 55.71 10.61 -46.82
C ARG A 2 56.12 9.42 -47.69
N PRO A 3 55.26 8.42 -47.86
CA PRO A 3 54.51 8.34 -49.13
C PRO A 3 53.05 7.82 -48.90
N THR A 4 52.03 7.87 -49.76
CA THR A 4 51.65 8.40 -51.09
C THR A 4 50.21 7.84 -51.27
N ASP A 5 49.15 8.59 -51.60
CA ASP A 5 48.60 8.91 -52.94
C ASP A 5 48.51 7.72 -53.92
N PRO A 6 47.61 7.65 -54.94
CA PRO A 6 46.85 8.74 -55.61
C PRO A 6 45.37 8.42 -56.01
N CYS A 7 44.50 9.43 -56.27
CA CYS A 7 43.95 9.93 -57.57
C CYS A 7 43.02 8.95 -58.35
N ASP A 8 41.93 9.31 -59.05
CA ASP A 8 41.62 10.46 -59.91
C ASP A 8 40.08 10.70 -60.04
N GLY A 9 39.69 11.90 -60.50
CA GLY A 9 38.34 12.22 -61.04
C GLY A 9 38.06 11.51 -62.38
N VAL A 10 36.95 11.73 -63.09
CA VAL A 10 36.45 13.00 -63.66
C VAL A 10 35.14 12.68 -64.44
N ASP A 11 34.14 13.58 -64.37
CA ASP A 11 33.06 13.94 -65.34
C ASP A 11 32.07 12.88 -65.90
N ASN A 12 30.87 13.20 -66.42
CA ASN A 12 29.83 14.23 -66.26
C ASN A 12 28.67 13.79 -67.24
N ASP A 13 27.46 14.32 -67.03
CA ASP A 13 26.40 14.56 -68.04
C ASP A 13 25.32 13.50 -68.45
N CYS A 14 24.07 13.86 -68.09
CA CYS A 14 22.83 14.04 -68.90
C CYS A 14 22.33 12.93 -69.85
N ASP A 15 21.10 12.41 -69.65
CA ASP A 15 19.83 12.94 -70.21
C ASP A 15 18.65 11.95 -70.06
N ASP A 16 17.45 12.52 -69.99
CA ASP A 16 16.12 11.92 -69.83
C ASP A 16 15.68 10.92 -70.94
N MET A 17 14.72 10.03 -70.63
CA MET A 17 13.39 9.93 -71.30
C MET A 17 12.64 8.58 -71.03
N ILE A 18 11.47 8.71 -70.36
CA ILE A 18 10.12 8.14 -70.64
C ILE A 18 9.80 6.62 -70.45
N ASP A 19 8.88 6.40 -69.49
CA ASP A 19 7.68 5.52 -69.37
C ASP A 19 7.58 4.13 -70.06
N GLU A 20 7.19 3.10 -69.27
CA GLU A 20 5.89 2.42 -69.46
C GLU A 20 5.50 1.47 -68.29
N ASP A 21 4.20 1.44 -68.03
CA ASP A 21 3.46 0.75 -66.96
C ASP A 21 3.43 -0.79 -67.13
N GLY A 22 3.38 -1.53 -66.03
CA GLY A 22 3.43 -2.99 -66.03
C GLY A 22 3.21 -3.61 -64.64
N SER A 23 1.95 -3.64 -64.22
CA SER A 23 1.48 -4.30 -62.98
C SER A 23 1.61 -5.82 -63.03
N GLU A 24 2.44 -6.44 -62.17
CA GLU A 24 2.29 -7.84 -61.75
C GLU A 24 2.70 -8.03 -60.27
N GLN A 25 1.85 -8.76 -59.54
CA GLN A 25 1.85 -8.94 -58.09
C GLN A 25 3.04 -9.79 -57.60
N PRO A 26 3.71 -9.47 -56.45
CA PRO A 26 4.74 -10.33 -55.90
C PRO A 26 4.14 -11.47 -55.07
N GLY A 27 4.59 -12.68 -55.38
CA GLY A 27 4.22 -13.93 -54.72
C GLY A 27 4.50 -13.98 -53.22
N GLU A 28 3.72 -14.84 -52.56
CA GLU A 28 3.67 -15.06 -51.12
C GLU A 28 5.04 -15.39 -50.52
N GLY A 29 5.61 -14.41 -49.80
CA GLY A 29 6.68 -14.66 -48.85
C GLY A 29 6.16 -15.50 -47.69
N VAL A 30 6.80 -16.65 -47.45
CA VAL A 30 6.61 -17.50 -46.28
C VAL A 30 6.72 -16.63 -45.02
N ARG A 31 5.58 -16.39 -44.37
CA ARG A 31 5.53 -15.69 -43.08
C ARG A 31 6.26 -16.56 -42.04
N PRO A 32 7.17 -16.02 -41.23
CA PRO A 32 7.65 -16.73 -40.06
C PRO A 32 6.45 -17.09 -39.21
N ASN A 33 6.29 -18.38 -38.93
CA ASN A 33 5.30 -18.89 -38.00
C ASN A 33 5.56 -18.20 -36.65
N PHE A 34 4.74 -17.21 -36.28
CA PHE A 34 4.60 -16.76 -34.89
C PHE A 34 3.84 -17.86 -34.13
N GLY A 35 4.47 -19.03 -34.05
CA GLY A 35 4.09 -20.10 -33.17
C GLY A 35 4.52 -19.71 -31.76
N GLU A 36 3.59 -19.89 -30.83
CA GLU A 36 3.72 -19.67 -29.39
C GLU A 36 3.60 -18.19 -28.98
N GLY A 37 2.35 -17.80 -28.67
CA GLY A 37 2.12 -16.66 -27.78
C GLY A 37 2.93 -16.82 -26.49
N PRO A 38 3.20 -15.74 -25.73
CA PRO A 38 4.15 -15.76 -24.63
C PRO A 38 3.84 -16.94 -23.72
N GLU A 39 4.80 -17.87 -23.59
CA GLU A 39 4.73 -18.96 -22.63
C GLU A 39 4.17 -18.37 -21.34
N LYS A 40 3.05 -18.91 -20.84
CA LYS A 40 2.44 -18.49 -19.57
C LYS A 40 3.51 -18.67 -18.50
N GLN A 41 4.23 -17.59 -18.21
CA GLN A 41 5.29 -17.61 -17.21
C GLN A 41 4.69 -18.13 -15.91
N PRO A 42 5.37 -19.04 -15.19
CA PRO A 42 4.78 -19.69 -14.04
C PRO A 42 4.34 -18.66 -13.00
N SER A 43 3.14 -18.87 -12.47
CA SER A 43 2.58 -18.09 -11.36
C SER A 43 3.50 -18.15 -10.14
N TYR A 44 3.42 -17.16 -9.27
CA TYR A 44 4.16 -17.16 -8.01
C TYR A 44 3.91 -18.45 -7.22
N LYS A 45 4.96 -19.01 -6.63
CA LYS A 45 4.95 -20.27 -5.91
C LYS A 45 5.80 -20.13 -4.65
N VAL A 46 5.28 -20.68 -3.57
CA VAL A 46 6.01 -20.85 -2.32
C VAL A 46 6.62 -22.26 -2.31
N TYR A 47 7.93 -22.37 -2.12
CA TYR A 47 8.57 -23.69 -2.01
C TYR A 47 8.13 -24.42 -0.73
N SER A 48 8.18 -23.71 0.40
CA SER A 48 7.82 -24.23 1.71
C SER A 48 7.40 -23.07 2.61
N SER A 49 6.27 -23.22 3.31
CA SER A 49 5.83 -22.29 4.35
C SER A 49 6.08 -22.80 5.78
N GLU A 50 6.66 -24.00 5.90
CA GLU A 50 6.90 -24.69 7.19
C GLU A 50 7.72 -23.86 8.19
N PHE A 51 8.61 -23.01 7.68
CA PHE A 51 9.54 -22.23 8.49
C PHE A 51 9.16 -20.75 8.61
N ASP A 52 8.02 -20.36 8.03
CA ASP A 52 7.53 -19.00 8.12
C ASP A 52 7.03 -18.71 9.55
N GLN A 53 7.27 -17.50 10.01
CA GLN A 53 6.99 -17.10 11.38
C GLN A 53 6.11 -15.85 11.42
N VAL A 54 5.08 -15.89 12.26
CA VAL A 54 4.39 -14.70 12.76
C VAL A 54 4.72 -14.60 14.24
N ILE A 55 5.38 -13.53 14.66
CA ILE A 55 5.90 -13.38 16.01
C ILE A 55 5.55 -12.02 16.60
N ASP A 56 5.20 -11.98 17.89
CA ASP A 56 5.02 -10.72 18.60
C ASP A 56 6.37 -10.07 18.90
N ALA A 57 6.41 -8.73 18.81
CA ALA A 57 7.65 -7.98 19.06
C ALA A 57 8.27 -8.23 20.45
N ASN A 58 7.45 -8.60 21.45
CA ASN A 58 7.90 -8.91 22.81
C ASN A 58 8.68 -10.22 22.91
N GLU A 59 8.56 -11.11 21.93
CA GLU A 59 9.28 -12.39 21.91
C GLU A 59 10.65 -12.28 21.23
N LEU A 60 10.90 -11.18 20.52
CA LEU A 60 12.15 -10.95 19.78
C LEU A 60 13.23 -10.23 20.59
N ALA A 61 12.87 -9.63 21.74
CA ALA A 61 13.79 -8.90 22.59
C ALA A 61 13.30 -8.86 24.04
N GLU A 62 14.24 -8.89 24.97
CA GLU A 62 13.94 -8.81 26.40
C GLU A 62 13.34 -7.44 26.76
N PRO A 63 12.48 -7.36 27.80
CA PRO A 63 11.82 -6.10 28.18
C PRO A 63 12.79 -4.94 28.44
N GLU A 64 13.96 -5.21 29.03
CA GLU A 64 15.00 -4.21 29.29
C GLU A 64 15.63 -3.68 28.00
N GLU A 65 15.90 -4.57 27.04
CA GLU A 65 16.41 -4.20 25.72
C GLU A 65 15.39 -3.34 24.97
N LEU A 66 14.11 -3.74 24.97
CA LEU A 66 13.03 -2.96 24.36
C LEU A 66 12.90 -1.56 24.97
N ASN A 67 13.05 -1.42 26.30
CA ASN A 67 13.05 -0.12 26.95
C ASN A 67 14.22 0.75 26.48
N ARG A 68 15.43 0.19 26.37
CA ARG A 68 16.62 0.91 25.89
C ARG A 68 16.44 1.37 24.45
N LEU A 69 16.02 0.46 23.56
CA LEU A 69 15.78 0.77 22.15
C LEU A 69 14.66 1.81 21.98
N ARG A 70 13.61 1.72 22.81
CA ARG A 70 12.54 2.74 22.82
C ARG A 70 13.06 4.10 23.28
N GLY A 71 13.94 4.15 24.28
CA GLY A 71 14.58 5.38 24.73
C GLY A 71 15.40 6.05 23.62
N TYR A 72 16.12 5.25 22.82
CA TYR A 72 16.81 5.74 21.63
C TYR A 72 15.85 6.35 20.60
N LEU A 73 14.75 5.65 20.27
CA LEU A 73 13.72 6.16 19.37
C LEU A 73 13.08 7.47 19.90
N ASP A 74 12.82 7.54 21.22
CA ASP A 74 12.25 8.71 21.86
C ASP A 74 13.15 9.96 21.75
N GLN A 75 14.46 9.79 21.86
CA GLN A 75 15.42 10.89 21.66
C GLN A 75 15.36 11.44 20.25
N GLN A 76 15.21 10.57 19.25
CA GLN A 76 15.06 10.98 17.85
C GLN A 76 13.71 11.69 17.60
N LEU A 77 12.67 11.38 18.37
CA LEU A 77 11.34 12.00 18.25
C LEU A 77 11.25 13.41 18.86
N LEU A 78 12.12 13.76 19.82
CA LEU A 78 12.05 15.03 20.54
C LEU A 78 11.95 16.28 19.64
N PRO A 79 12.77 16.43 18.57
CA PRO A 79 12.71 17.62 17.71
C PRO A 79 11.37 17.78 16.98
N LEU A 80 10.69 16.65 16.69
CA LEU A 80 9.48 16.62 15.86
C LEU A 80 8.20 16.73 16.68
N GLN A 81 8.25 16.66 18.02
CA GLN A 81 7.07 16.63 18.89
C GLN A 81 6.11 17.80 18.67
N ASN A 82 6.63 18.99 18.42
CA ASN A 82 5.82 20.19 18.20
C ASN A 82 5.03 20.12 16.88
N VAL A 83 5.70 19.70 15.81
CA VAL A 83 5.09 19.50 14.48
C VAL A 83 4.02 18.42 14.59
N ILE A 84 4.35 17.28 15.21
CA ILE A 84 3.44 16.15 15.44
C ILE A 84 2.18 16.59 16.20
N SER A 85 2.34 17.34 17.29
CA SER A 85 1.21 17.77 18.11
C SER A 85 0.28 18.72 17.35
N MET A 86 0.85 19.66 16.58
CA MET A 86 0.07 20.57 15.73
C MET A 86 -0.74 19.80 14.70
N LEU A 87 -0.11 18.83 14.03
CA LEU A 87 -0.75 18.06 12.97
C LEU A 87 -1.78 17.08 13.50
N ALA A 88 -1.49 16.43 14.64
CA ALA A 88 -2.45 15.59 15.32
C ALA A 88 -3.71 16.38 15.67
N ASN A 89 -3.55 17.63 16.16
CA ASN A 89 -4.67 18.52 16.43
C ASN A 89 -5.41 18.97 15.17
N ARG A 90 -4.73 19.09 14.03
CA ARG A 90 -5.33 19.43 12.73
C ARG A 90 -6.13 18.26 12.17
N LEU A 91 -5.56 17.06 12.17
CA LEU A 91 -6.24 15.82 11.76
C LEU A 91 -7.44 15.56 12.67
N GLN A 92 -7.24 15.63 14.00
CA GLN A 92 -8.32 15.49 14.97
C GLN A 92 -9.43 16.50 14.71
N ARG A 93 -9.12 17.79 14.48
CA ARG A 93 -10.15 18.79 14.15
C ARG A 93 -10.89 18.48 12.86
N ARG A 94 -10.21 18.05 11.80
CA ARG A 94 -10.86 17.67 10.53
C ARG A 94 -11.75 16.44 10.68
N LEU A 95 -11.27 15.42 11.39
CA LEU A 95 -12.03 14.20 11.67
C LEU A 95 -13.23 14.49 12.58
N LEU A 96 -13.06 15.29 13.63
CA LEU A 96 -14.17 15.75 14.49
C LEU A 96 -15.18 16.61 13.73
N ALA A 97 -14.74 17.46 12.81
CA ALA A 97 -15.66 18.25 11.97
C ALA A 97 -16.51 17.34 11.06
N LYS A 98 -15.98 16.21 10.62
CA LYS A 98 -16.74 15.14 9.94
C LYS A 98 -17.62 14.33 10.89
N GLN A 99 -17.28 14.27 12.19
CA GLN A 99 -18.16 13.71 13.22
C GLN A 99 -19.33 14.62 13.60
N ASN A 100 -19.49 15.80 12.97
CA ASN A 100 -20.68 16.60 13.18
C ASN A 100 -21.90 15.85 12.66
N ARG A 101 -22.64 15.27 13.62
CA ARG A 101 -23.91 14.56 13.51
C ARG A 101 -24.78 15.19 12.43
N THR A 102 -25.08 14.44 11.37
CA THR A 102 -26.10 14.82 10.41
C THR A 102 -27.45 14.32 10.92
N TRP A 103 -28.45 15.19 10.86
CA TRP A 103 -29.82 14.82 11.12
C TRP A 103 -30.46 14.48 9.79
N GLU A 104 -30.97 13.25 9.67
CA GLU A 104 -31.88 12.91 8.59
C GLU A 104 -33.27 13.41 8.97
N PHE A 105 -33.94 14.10 8.06
CA PHE A 105 -35.27 14.67 8.25
C PHE A 105 -36.25 13.99 7.31
N ASP A 106 -37.54 14.20 7.57
CA ASP A 106 -38.61 13.66 6.75
C ASP A 106 -38.58 12.13 6.70
N LEU A 107 -38.42 11.50 7.87
CA LEU A 107 -38.50 10.05 8.04
C LEU A 107 -39.91 9.62 8.50
N GLU A 108 -40.25 8.36 8.24
CA GLU A 108 -41.49 7.72 8.70
C GLU A 108 -41.43 7.33 10.19
N GLU A 109 -40.21 7.10 10.71
CA GLU A 109 -39.96 6.72 12.10
C GLU A 109 -38.73 7.47 12.65
N GLY A 110 -38.66 7.65 13.98
CA GLY A 110 -37.53 8.29 14.65
C GLY A 110 -37.94 9.24 15.78
N ILE A 111 -37.12 10.27 16.03
CA ILE A 111 -37.39 11.34 17.00
C ILE A 111 -38.27 12.39 16.31
N LEU A 112 -39.34 12.87 16.95
CA LEU A 112 -40.19 13.92 16.37
C LEU A 112 -39.41 15.25 16.20
N ASP A 113 -39.47 15.81 14.99
CA ASP A 113 -38.97 17.15 14.69
C ASP A 113 -40.01 18.21 15.06
N ALA A 114 -39.89 18.73 16.29
CA ALA A 114 -40.80 19.75 16.82
C ALA A 114 -40.92 21.01 15.93
N ALA A 115 -39.89 21.36 15.15
CA ALA A 115 -39.91 22.52 14.27
C ALA A 115 -40.80 22.32 13.03
N ARG A 116 -41.03 21.06 12.62
CA ARG A 116 -41.85 20.71 11.46
C ARG A 116 -43.22 20.16 11.82
N LEU A 117 -43.52 20.05 13.11
CA LEU A 117 -44.79 19.51 13.63
C LEU A 117 -46.02 20.26 13.10
N SER A 118 -45.90 21.56 12.79
CA SER A 118 -46.97 22.36 12.19
C SER A 118 -47.44 21.79 10.83
N ARG A 119 -46.56 21.14 10.07
CA ARG A 119 -46.89 20.53 8.77
C ARG A 119 -47.88 19.39 8.88
N VAL A 120 -47.88 18.67 10.00
CA VAL A 120 -48.89 17.61 10.27
C VAL A 120 -50.31 18.18 10.18
N VAL A 121 -50.48 19.45 10.56
CA VAL A 121 -51.77 20.14 10.53
C VAL A 121 -51.99 20.89 9.21
N THR A 122 -50.95 21.53 8.67
CA THR A 122 -51.09 22.45 7.51
C THR A 122 -50.95 21.76 6.15
N ASP A 123 -50.23 20.64 6.05
CA ASP A 123 -50.02 19.89 4.81
C ASP A 123 -50.07 18.37 5.07
N PRO A 124 -51.27 17.78 5.12
CA PRO A 124 -51.46 16.36 5.45
C PRO A 124 -50.90 15.39 4.40
N MET A 125 -50.50 15.86 3.21
CA MET A 125 -49.99 15.03 2.12
C MET A 125 -48.49 14.74 2.24
N GLN A 126 -47.76 15.40 3.16
CA GLN A 126 -46.34 15.14 3.45
C GLN A 126 -46.06 15.07 4.97
N PRO A 127 -46.60 14.09 5.72
CA PRO A 127 -46.54 14.06 7.18
C PRO A 127 -45.21 13.55 7.77
N LEU A 128 -44.15 13.45 6.97
CA LEU A 128 -42.85 12.97 7.43
C LEU A 128 -42.24 14.00 8.40
N SER A 129 -42.45 13.79 9.70
CA SER A 129 -42.08 14.74 10.76
C SER A 129 -41.04 14.16 11.72
N TYR A 130 -40.50 12.99 11.41
CA TYR A 130 -39.47 12.37 12.21
C TYR A 130 -38.09 12.73 11.66
N LYS A 131 -37.15 12.83 12.60
CA LYS A 131 -35.73 12.97 12.35
C LYS A 131 -34.99 11.87 13.09
N MET A 132 -33.89 11.40 12.51
CA MET A 132 -33.04 10.42 13.14
C MET A 132 -31.60 10.94 13.13
N GLU A 133 -30.88 10.66 14.20
CA GLU A 133 -29.44 10.90 14.23
C GLU A 133 -28.79 9.79 13.39
N SER A 134 -28.02 10.17 12.37
CA SER A 134 -27.26 9.18 11.60
C SER A 134 -26.07 8.70 12.44
N ASP A 135 -25.88 7.38 12.51
CA ASP A 135 -24.64 6.80 13.02
C ASP A 135 -23.51 7.06 12.03
N ILE A 136 -22.31 7.33 12.56
CA ILE A 136 -21.16 7.78 11.76
C ILE A 136 -20.24 6.58 11.50
N ASP A 137 -20.04 6.24 10.23
CA ASP A 137 -19.16 5.16 9.75
C ASP A 137 -17.69 5.29 10.22
N PHE A 138 -17.28 6.48 10.66
CA PHE A 138 -15.91 6.78 11.04
C PHE A 138 -15.40 5.99 12.27
N ARG A 139 -16.29 5.63 13.21
CA ARG A 139 -15.91 4.79 14.37
C ARG A 139 -15.64 3.34 13.98
N ASP A 140 -16.07 2.94 12.78
CA ASP A 140 -15.99 1.60 12.27
C ASP A 140 -14.88 1.46 11.20
N THR A 141 -13.76 2.11 11.47
CA THR A 141 -12.57 2.08 10.61
C THR A 141 -11.39 1.42 11.34
N VAL A 142 -10.71 0.53 10.62
CA VAL A 142 -9.44 -0.07 11.02
C VAL A 142 -8.33 0.28 10.02
N VAL A 143 -7.16 0.60 10.55
CA VAL A 143 -5.95 0.90 9.78
C VAL A 143 -4.84 -0.08 10.18
N SER A 144 -4.32 -0.88 9.26
CA SER A 144 -3.10 -1.65 9.47
C SER A 144 -1.92 -0.96 8.81
N LEU A 145 -0.91 -0.60 9.61
CA LEU A 145 0.37 -0.09 9.14
C LEU A 145 1.30 -1.29 8.92
N LEU A 146 1.70 -1.54 7.68
CA LEU A 146 2.65 -2.59 7.30
C LEU A 146 4.01 -1.95 7.01
N LEU A 147 5.01 -2.27 7.82
CA LEU A 147 6.31 -1.63 7.80
C LEU A 147 7.37 -2.56 7.23
N ASP A 148 8.12 -2.07 6.26
CA ASP A 148 9.24 -2.79 5.70
C ASP A 148 10.41 -2.79 6.69
N ASN A 149 10.82 -3.99 7.09
CA ASN A 149 11.98 -4.23 7.94
C ASN A 149 13.15 -4.81 7.12
N SER A 150 13.26 -4.45 5.84
CA SER A 150 14.38 -4.79 4.97
C SER A 150 15.70 -4.11 5.39
N GLY A 151 16.80 -4.65 4.92
CA GLY A 151 18.15 -4.17 5.20
C GLY A 151 18.45 -2.83 4.53
N THR A 152 17.75 -2.49 3.44
CA THR A 152 17.81 -1.19 2.78
C THR A 152 17.22 -0.09 3.66
N MET A 153 16.29 -0.43 4.56
CA MET A 153 15.72 0.49 5.53
C MET A 153 16.68 0.88 6.67
N ARG A 154 17.88 0.30 6.77
CA ARG A 154 18.81 0.52 7.89
C ARG A 154 19.17 2.00 8.09
N GLY A 155 19.26 2.41 9.36
CA GLY A 155 19.65 3.75 9.75
C GLY A 155 18.48 4.74 9.72
N ARG A 156 18.56 5.76 8.87
CA ARG A 156 17.57 6.84 8.82
C ARG A 156 16.18 6.38 8.35
N PRO A 157 16.02 5.53 7.30
CA PRO A 157 14.69 5.17 6.80
C PRO A 157 13.82 4.43 7.82
N ILE A 158 14.37 3.42 8.51
CA ILE A 158 13.63 2.67 9.55
C ILE A 158 13.27 3.56 10.74
N THR A 159 14.13 4.54 11.06
CA THR A 159 13.84 5.54 12.10
C THR A 159 12.64 6.39 11.69
N ILE A 160 12.62 6.88 10.44
CA ILE A 160 11.48 7.61 9.87
C ILE A 160 10.21 6.74 9.89
N ALA A 161 10.28 5.47 9.46
CA ALA A 161 9.14 4.55 9.48
C ALA A 161 8.57 4.34 10.89
N ALA A 162 9.44 4.12 11.88
CA ALA A 162 9.05 3.98 13.27
C ALA A 162 8.38 5.25 13.82
N MET A 163 8.89 6.42 13.43
CA MET A 163 8.28 7.71 13.77
C MET A 163 6.91 7.89 13.12
N CYS A 164 6.78 7.60 11.82
CA CYS A 164 5.50 7.60 11.10
C CYS A 164 4.48 6.74 11.86
N ALA A 165 4.84 5.50 12.17
CA ALA A 165 3.96 4.57 12.85
C ALA A 165 3.53 5.07 14.24
N ASP A 166 4.45 5.66 15.01
CA ASP A 166 4.15 6.25 16.33
C ASP A 166 3.15 7.40 16.24
N ILE A 167 3.40 8.34 15.33
CA ILE A 167 2.56 9.52 15.11
C ILE A 167 1.17 9.11 14.63
N LEU A 168 1.10 8.26 13.62
CA LEU A 168 -0.16 7.84 13.01
C LEU A 168 -0.99 7.04 13.99
N SER A 169 -0.40 6.06 14.68
CA SER A 169 -1.12 5.25 15.66
C SER A 169 -1.69 6.11 16.78
N ARG A 170 -0.91 7.02 17.35
CA ARG A 170 -1.39 7.93 18.40
C ARG A 170 -2.49 8.86 17.92
N THR A 171 -2.40 9.36 16.70
CA THR A 171 -3.35 10.35 16.19
C THR A 171 -4.67 9.68 15.80
N LEU A 172 -4.61 8.54 15.12
CA LEU A 172 -5.79 7.78 14.72
C LEU A 172 -6.54 7.18 15.92
N GLU A 173 -5.84 6.65 16.93
CA GLU A 173 -6.49 6.15 18.15
C GLU A 173 -7.21 7.25 18.93
N ARG A 174 -6.67 8.48 18.95
CA ARG A 174 -7.37 9.65 19.54
C ARG A 174 -8.65 10.00 18.80
N CYS A 175 -8.75 9.61 17.54
CA CYS A 175 -9.94 9.77 16.71
C CYS A 175 -10.83 8.51 16.74
N ASN A 176 -10.56 7.58 17.65
CA ASN A 176 -11.33 6.36 17.86
C ASN A 176 -11.25 5.34 16.70
N VAL A 177 -10.21 5.45 15.86
CA VAL A 177 -9.89 4.49 14.79
C VAL A 177 -9.01 3.38 15.36
N LYS A 178 -9.31 2.13 15.01
CA LYS A 178 -8.48 0.99 15.41
C LYS A 178 -7.21 0.94 14.57
N VAL A 179 -6.06 0.75 15.21
CA VAL A 179 -4.76 0.74 14.49
C VAL A 179 -3.96 -0.49 14.82
N GLU A 180 -3.53 -1.21 13.81
CA GLU A 180 -2.57 -2.29 13.91
C GLU A 180 -1.21 -1.84 13.35
N ILE A 181 -0.11 -2.32 13.94
CA ILE A 181 1.25 -2.07 13.45
C ILE A 181 1.93 -3.41 13.24
N LEU A 182 2.28 -3.66 11.99
CA LEU A 182 2.88 -4.88 11.48
C LEU A 182 4.24 -4.57 10.86
N GLY A 183 5.16 -5.50 10.93
CA GLY A 183 6.44 -5.47 10.24
C GLY A 183 6.65 -6.73 9.41
N PHE A 184 7.45 -6.64 8.36
CA PHE A 184 7.81 -7.82 7.58
C PHE A 184 9.29 -7.79 7.18
N THR A 185 9.91 -8.95 7.26
CA THR A 185 11.28 -9.21 6.79
C THR A 185 11.41 -10.72 6.57
N THR A 186 12.60 -11.19 6.23
CA THR A 186 12.92 -12.62 6.15
C THR A 186 13.56 -13.16 7.44
N GLY A 187 13.43 -14.46 7.63
CA GLY A 187 14.04 -15.18 8.75
C GLY A 187 15.57 -15.12 8.70
N ALA A 188 16.16 -15.23 7.50
CA ALA A 188 17.59 -15.26 7.26
C ALA A 188 18.01 -14.42 6.04
N TRP A 189 19.31 -14.12 5.94
CA TRP A 189 19.91 -13.55 4.74
C TRP A 189 20.22 -14.65 3.72
N LYS A 190 19.94 -14.40 2.45
CA LYS A 190 20.26 -15.27 1.31
C LYS A 190 19.62 -16.66 1.41
N GLY A 191 18.39 -16.70 1.92
CA GLY A 191 17.61 -17.92 2.11
C GLY A 191 17.82 -18.55 3.49
N GLY A 192 16.77 -19.23 3.97
CA GLY A 192 16.76 -19.89 5.26
C GLY A 192 16.65 -21.41 5.13
N GLN A 193 15.90 -22.02 6.04
CA GLN A 193 15.66 -23.46 6.08
C GLN A 193 14.94 -23.96 4.83
N SER A 194 14.07 -23.13 4.22
CA SER A 194 13.44 -23.44 2.93
C SER A 194 14.48 -23.67 1.82
N ARG A 195 15.53 -22.84 1.75
CA ARG A 195 16.63 -23.02 0.79
C ARG A 195 17.41 -24.29 1.07
N GLU A 196 17.74 -24.56 2.33
CA GLU A 196 18.48 -25.77 2.70
C GLU A 196 17.70 -27.05 2.36
N LYS A 197 16.39 -27.07 2.62
CA LYS A 197 15.49 -28.17 2.28
C LYS A 197 15.44 -28.39 0.77
N TRP A 198 15.37 -27.31 -0.02
CA TRP A 198 15.44 -27.37 -1.49
C TRP A 198 16.76 -27.94 -2.01
N ILE A 199 17.89 -27.54 -1.42
CA ILE A 199 19.21 -28.10 -1.77
C ILE A 199 19.27 -29.59 -1.46
N LYS A 200 18.79 -30.00 -0.28
CA LYS A 200 18.72 -31.42 0.13
C LYS A 200 17.79 -32.25 -0.76
N ALA A 201 16.73 -31.64 -1.29
CA ALA A 201 15.78 -32.26 -2.21
C ALA A 201 16.28 -32.34 -3.67
N GLY A 202 17.56 -32.05 -3.93
CA GLY A 202 18.15 -32.20 -5.27
C GLY A 202 17.96 -31.00 -6.19
N LYS A 203 17.64 -29.81 -5.65
CA LYS A 203 17.54 -28.55 -6.41
C LYS A 203 16.55 -28.61 -7.59
N THR A 204 15.31 -28.97 -7.30
CA THR A 204 14.22 -28.97 -8.30
C THR A 204 14.15 -27.64 -9.05
N SER A 205 13.90 -27.66 -10.35
CA SER A 205 13.77 -26.46 -11.18
C SER A 205 12.58 -25.59 -10.74
N GLN A 206 12.73 -24.26 -10.90
CA GLN A 206 11.70 -23.26 -10.61
C GLN A 206 11.02 -23.48 -9.23
N PRO A 207 11.78 -23.48 -8.13
CA PRO A 207 11.24 -23.82 -6.81
C PRO A 207 10.28 -22.75 -6.27
N GLY A 208 10.31 -21.53 -6.82
CA GLY A 208 9.60 -20.38 -6.27
C GLY A 208 10.38 -19.72 -5.13
N ARG A 209 9.67 -19.16 -4.14
CA ARG A 209 10.27 -18.54 -2.95
C ARG A 209 11.12 -19.54 -2.16
N LEU A 210 12.33 -19.15 -1.79
CA LEU A 210 13.28 -19.98 -1.03
C LEU A 210 13.70 -19.43 0.34
N ASN A 211 13.24 -18.25 0.72
CA ASN A 211 13.55 -17.68 2.03
C ASN A 211 12.36 -17.77 2.97
N ASP A 212 12.63 -17.99 4.25
CA ASP A 212 11.61 -18.10 5.29
C ASP A 212 11.10 -16.69 5.61
N LEU A 213 9.79 -16.53 5.81
CA LEU A 213 9.21 -15.23 6.16
C LEU A 213 9.28 -14.99 7.67
N ARG A 214 9.43 -13.73 8.05
CA ARG A 214 9.25 -13.25 9.41
C ARG A 214 8.33 -12.04 9.42
N HIS A 215 7.10 -12.29 9.82
CA HIS A 215 6.09 -11.30 10.07
C HIS A 215 6.06 -10.94 11.56
N ILE A 216 6.10 -9.64 11.86
CA ILE A 216 6.24 -9.13 13.21
C ILE A 216 4.98 -8.35 13.57
N VAL A 217 4.36 -8.68 14.69
CA VAL A 217 3.25 -7.90 15.24
C VAL A 217 3.81 -6.96 16.31
N TYR A 218 3.95 -5.68 15.97
CA TYR A 218 4.36 -4.65 16.94
C TYR A 218 3.19 -4.26 17.84
N LYS A 219 1.99 -4.17 17.27
CA LYS A 219 0.76 -3.79 17.96
C LYS A 219 -0.43 -4.42 17.24
N SER A 220 -1.23 -5.21 17.96
CA SER A 220 -2.54 -5.66 17.46
C SER A 220 -3.57 -4.51 17.45
N ALA A 221 -4.56 -4.57 16.55
CA ALA A 221 -5.61 -3.56 16.41
C ALA A 221 -6.34 -3.22 17.73
N ASP A 222 -6.61 -4.24 18.55
CA ASP A 222 -7.34 -4.11 19.82
C ASP A 222 -6.44 -3.72 21.00
N ALA A 223 -5.13 -3.80 20.85
CA ALA A 223 -4.19 -3.44 21.91
C ALA A 223 -4.04 -1.92 21.97
N PRO A 224 -4.19 -1.27 23.15
CA PRO A 224 -4.02 0.17 23.25
C PRO A 224 -2.57 0.57 23.00
N TRP A 225 -2.35 1.72 22.35
CA TRP A 225 -1.02 2.26 22.05
C TRP A 225 -0.05 2.20 23.24
N ARG A 226 -0.52 2.56 24.45
CA ARG A 226 0.31 2.60 25.66
C ARG A 226 1.02 1.26 25.94
N ARG A 227 0.40 0.13 25.62
CA ARG A 227 0.96 -1.21 25.84
C ARG A 227 2.00 -1.57 24.80
N ALA A 228 1.78 -1.17 23.54
CA ALA A 228 2.67 -1.51 22.43
C ALA A 228 3.78 -0.48 22.18
N ARG A 229 3.77 0.66 22.88
CA ARG A 229 4.76 1.74 22.73
C ARG A 229 6.20 1.25 22.73
N LYS A 230 6.54 0.31 23.64
CA LYS A 230 7.90 -0.23 23.79
C LYS A 230 8.31 -1.10 22.60
N ASN A 231 7.36 -1.82 22.02
CA ASN A 231 7.56 -2.77 20.93
C ASN A 231 8.16 -2.10 19.70
N LEU A 232 7.78 -0.86 19.41
CA LEU A 232 8.35 -0.08 18.31
C LEU A 232 9.85 0.15 18.41
N GLY A 233 10.41 0.15 19.63
CA GLY A 233 11.85 0.21 19.83
C GLY A 233 12.58 -0.94 19.13
N LEU A 234 11.93 -2.10 18.97
CA LEU A 234 12.52 -3.27 18.32
C LEU A 234 12.98 -2.97 16.88
N MET A 235 12.39 -2.02 16.16
CA MET A 235 12.85 -1.61 14.82
C MET A 235 14.30 -1.10 14.82
N MET A 236 14.78 -0.62 15.97
CA MET A 236 16.15 -0.14 16.16
C MET A 236 17.13 -1.27 16.53
N LYS A 237 16.64 -2.52 16.68
CA LYS A 237 17.47 -3.66 17.06
C LYS A 237 18.39 -4.06 15.91
N GLU A 238 19.67 -4.19 16.22
CA GLU A 238 20.66 -4.71 15.28
C GLU A 238 20.34 -6.16 14.87
N GLY A 239 20.55 -6.48 13.59
CA GLY A 239 20.32 -7.82 13.06
C GLY A 239 18.85 -8.18 12.81
N LEU A 240 17.89 -7.31 13.16
CA LEU A 240 16.49 -7.51 12.81
C LEU A 240 16.28 -7.44 11.30
N LEU A 241 16.87 -6.41 10.68
CA LEU A 241 16.59 -6.03 9.30
C LEU A 241 17.32 -6.93 8.29
N LYS A 242 16.55 -7.63 7.43
CA LYS A 242 17.05 -8.63 6.46
C LYS A 242 16.56 -8.38 5.02
N GLU A 243 16.08 -9.39 4.31
CA GLU A 243 15.51 -9.27 2.97
C GLU A 243 13.99 -9.07 3.08
N ASN A 244 13.33 -8.82 1.95
CA ASN A 244 11.90 -8.55 1.90
C ASN A 244 11.19 -9.30 0.75
N ILE A 245 9.96 -9.72 1.03
CA ILE A 245 9.05 -10.40 0.10
C ILE A 245 7.67 -9.75 0.26
N ASP A 246 7.56 -8.54 -0.27
CA ASP A 246 6.47 -7.59 -0.07
C ASP A 246 5.11 -8.16 -0.48
N GLY A 247 5.04 -8.90 -1.58
CA GLY A 247 3.78 -9.49 -2.06
C GLY A 247 3.14 -10.43 -1.03
N GLU A 248 3.94 -11.27 -0.34
CA GLU A 248 3.40 -12.15 0.72
C GLU A 248 3.08 -11.36 2.00
N ALA A 249 3.85 -10.32 2.31
CA ALA A 249 3.57 -9.44 3.44
C ALA A 249 2.24 -8.67 3.26
N LEU A 250 1.96 -8.20 2.04
CA LEU A 250 0.70 -7.55 1.68
C LEU A 250 -0.49 -8.51 1.84
N ILE A 251 -0.39 -9.72 1.31
CA ILE A 251 -1.44 -10.75 1.47
C ILE A 251 -1.66 -11.04 2.96
N TRP A 252 -0.59 -11.17 3.74
CA TRP A 252 -0.69 -11.42 5.17
C TRP A 252 -1.42 -10.28 5.90
N ALA A 253 -1.01 -9.03 5.71
CA ALA A 253 -1.66 -7.89 6.34
C ALA A 253 -3.12 -7.71 5.87
N HIS A 254 -3.37 -7.90 4.58
CA HIS A 254 -4.71 -7.89 4.00
C HIS A 254 -5.63 -8.92 4.64
N ASN A 255 -5.19 -10.18 4.78
CA ASN A 255 -6.01 -11.24 5.33
C ASN A 255 -6.35 -10.99 6.81
N ARG A 256 -5.44 -10.35 7.56
CA ARG A 256 -5.72 -9.90 8.93
C ARG A 256 -6.81 -8.83 8.96
N LEU A 257 -6.78 -7.88 8.02
CA LEU A 257 -7.79 -6.84 7.88
C LEU A 257 -9.16 -7.39 7.45
N ILE A 258 -9.22 -8.35 6.52
CA ILE A 258 -10.50 -8.94 6.10
C ILE A 258 -11.19 -9.69 7.25
N GLY A 259 -10.43 -10.31 8.15
CA GLY A 259 -10.96 -10.99 9.33
C GLY A 259 -11.57 -10.07 10.40
N ARG A 260 -11.50 -8.75 10.20
CA ARG A 260 -11.93 -7.74 11.18
C ARG A 260 -13.39 -7.30 10.94
N PRO A 261 -14.17 -7.07 12.01
CA PRO A 261 -15.58 -6.67 11.90
C PRO A 261 -15.77 -5.25 11.34
N GLU A 262 -14.77 -4.38 11.44
CA GLU A 262 -14.83 -2.99 11.02
C GLU A 262 -15.14 -2.88 9.52
N GLN A 263 -16.15 -2.08 9.13
CA GLN A 263 -16.58 -1.95 7.73
C GLN A 263 -15.47 -1.36 6.84
N ARG A 264 -14.83 -0.28 7.30
CA ARG A 264 -13.77 0.38 6.53
C ARG A 264 -12.39 -0.14 6.93
N ARG A 265 -11.65 -0.63 5.95
CA ARG A 265 -10.35 -1.31 6.14
C ARG A 265 -9.30 -0.63 5.28
N ILE A 266 -8.28 -0.06 5.92
CA ILE A 266 -7.18 0.64 5.24
C ILE A 266 -5.88 -0.11 5.51
N LEU A 267 -5.20 -0.52 4.46
CA LEU A 267 -3.85 -1.07 4.50
C LEU A 267 -2.86 0.00 4.04
N MET A 268 -2.04 0.48 4.97
CA MET A 268 -0.98 1.44 4.67
C MET A 268 0.38 0.78 4.74
N VAL A 269 1.11 0.79 3.64
CA VAL A 269 2.44 0.20 3.50
C VAL A 269 3.48 1.30 3.63
N ILE A 270 4.52 1.08 4.41
CA ILE A 270 5.68 1.97 4.50
C ILE A 270 6.91 1.15 4.08
N SER A 271 7.46 1.45 2.91
CA SER A 271 8.57 0.69 2.31
C SER A 271 9.53 1.63 1.58
N ASP A 272 10.74 1.15 1.34
CA ASP A 272 11.77 1.79 0.53
C ASP A 272 11.85 1.22 -0.90
N GLY A 273 10.91 0.37 -1.33
CA GLY A 273 10.67 0.16 -2.75
C GLY A 273 10.49 -1.29 -3.19
N ALA A 274 11.47 -1.82 -3.92
CA ALA A 274 11.34 -3.07 -4.66
C ALA A 274 11.63 -4.30 -3.78
N PRO A 275 10.97 -5.44 -4.02
CA PRO A 275 11.20 -6.66 -3.26
C PRO A 275 12.53 -7.29 -3.66
N VAL A 276 13.38 -7.60 -2.67
CA VAL A 276 14.70 -8.19 -2.88
C VAL A 276 14.91 -9.37 -1.93
N ASP A 277 14.98 -10.56 -2.51
CA ASP A 277 15.49 -11.78 -1.86
C ASP A 277 16.43 -12.52 -2.81
N ASP A 278 17.73 -12.49 -2.51
CA ASP A 278 18.81 -13.03 -3.34
C ASP A 278 18.59 -14.52 -3.65
N SER A 279 18.13 -15.27 -2.65
CA SER A 279 17.95 -16.71 -2.81
C SER A 279 16.87 -17.04 -3.83
N THR A 280 15.72 -16.41 -3.72
CA THR A 280 14.59 -16.59 -4.63
C THR A 280 14.95 -16.06 -6.01
N LEU A 281 15.56 -14.88 -6.11
CA LEU A 281 15.88 -14.26 -7.40
C LEU A 281 16.98 -15.01 -8.16
N SER A 282 17.92 -15.68 -7.48
CA SER A 282 19.02 -16.42 -8.13
C SER A 282 18.59 -17.66 -8.92
N VAL A 283 17.40 -18.20 -8.65
CA VAL A 283 16.92 -19.47 -9.22
C VAL A 283 15.57 -19.35 -9.94
N ASN A 284 15.05 -18.13 -10.05
CA ASN A 284 13.83 -17.80 -10.78
C ASN A 284 14.13 -16.67 -11.78
N THR A 285 13.11 -16.20 -12.53
CA THR A 285 13.26 -15.04 -13.41
C THR A 285 13.59 -13.77 -12.60
N GLY A 286 14.43 -12.87 -13.14
CA GLY A 286 14.90 -11.69 -12.38
C GLY A 286 13.81 -10.74 -11.87
N ASN A 287 12.63 -10.73 -12.48
CA ASN A 287 11.46 -9.95 -12.04
C ASN A 287 10.39 -10.80 -11.31
N TYR A 288 10.76 -11.98 -10.78
CA TYR A 288 9.80 -12.91 -10.18
C TYR A 288 9.04 -12.31 -8.99
N LEU A 289 9.77 -11.68 -8.05
CA LEU A 289 9.17 -11.03 -6.88
C LEU A 289 8.42 -9.75 -7.25
N GLU A 290 8.97 -8.95 -8.17
CA GLU A 290 8.30 -7.73 -8.64
C GLU A 290 6.96 -8.05 -9.31
N ARG A 291 6.92 -9.08 -10.16
CA ARG A 291 5.69 -9.53 -10.82
C ARG A 291 4.65 -10.00 -9.80
N HIS A 292 5.09 -10.73 -8.77
CA HIS A 292 4.21 -11.14 -7.68
C HIS A 292 3.65 -9.92 -6.94
N LEU A 293 4.50 -8.97 -6.54
CA LEU A 293 4.09 -7.74 -5.88
C LEU A 293 3.05 -6.97 -6.70
N ARG A 294 3.29 -6.76 -7.99
CA ARG A 294 2.35 -6.09 -8.90
C ARG A 294 1.01 -6.81 -8.98
N SER A 295 1.03 -8.13 -9.11
CA SER A 295 -0.19 -8.95 -9.16
C SER A 295 -0.99 -8.86 -7.86
N VAL A 296 -0.33 -8.78 -6.70
CA VAL A 296 -0.99 -8.65 -5.40
C VAL A 296 -1.59 -7.26 -5.24
N ILE A 297 -0.84 -6.21 -5.60
CA ILE A 297 -1.33 -4.84 -5.54
C ILE A 297 -2.57 -4.68 -6.42
N ASP A 298 -2.49 -5.12 -7.67
CA ASP A 298 -3.61 -5.07 -8.63
C ASP A 298 -4.85 -5.80 -8.09
N TRP A 299 -4.66 -6.99 -7.52
CA TRP A 299 -5.74 -7.74 -6.90
C TRP A 299 -6.36 -6.98 -5.70
N ILE A 300 -5.55 -6.42 -4.80
CA ILE A 300 -6.08 -5.65 -3.66
C ILE A 300 -6.83 -4.41 -4.17
N GLU A 301 -6.24 -3.64 -5.09
CA GLU A 301 -6.83 -2.39 -5.57
C GLU A 301 -8.10 -2.59 -6.42
N CYS A 302 -8.22 -3.68 -7.18
CA CYS A 302 -9.35 -3.91 -8.09
C CYS A 302 -10.41 -4.89 -7.57
N GLN A 303 -10.06 -5.79 -6.65
CA GLN A 303 -10.96 -6.89 -6.24
C GLN A 303 -11.25 -6.92 -4.74
N SER A 304 -10.43 -6.27 -3.90
CA SER A 304 -10.63 -6.26 -2.46
C SER A 304 -11.39 -5.01 -2.00
N PRO A 305 -12.21 -5.10 -0.93
CA PRO A 305 -12.76 -3.93 -0.25
C PRO A 305 -11.71 -3.18 0.58
N VAL A 306 -10.46 -3.66 0.68
CA VAL A 306 -9.40 -3.03 1.46
C VAL A 306 -8.77 -1.88 0.67
N GLU A 307 -8.72 -0.71 1.29
CA GLU A 307 -8.07 0.45 0.74
C GLU A 307 -6.54 0.37 0.89
N LEU A 308 -5.82 0.16 -0.22
CA LEU A 308 -4.36 0.14 -0.24
C LEU A 308 -3.74 1.52 -0.47
N ILE A 309 -2.71 1.85 0.32
CA ILE A 309 -1.98 3.12 0.30
C ILE A 309 -0.51 2.85 0.60
N ALA A 310 0.41 3.52 -0.08
CA ALA A 310 1.84 3.37 0.15
C ALA A 310 2.54 4.68 0.53
N ILE A 311 3.54 4.56 1.41
CA ILE A 311 4.46 5.62 1.79
C ILE A 311 5.86 5.15 1.45
N GLY A 312 6.46 5.77 0.44
CA GLY A 312 7.83 5.53 0.01
C GLY A 312 8.81 6.34 0.85
N ILE A 313 9.73 5.70 1.57
CA ILE A 313 10.79 6.41 2.31
C ILE A 313 12.06 6.48 1.47
N GLY A 314 12.43 7.69 1.05
CA GLY A 314 13.59 7.95 0.20
C GLY A 314 13.48 7.41 -1.23
N HIS A 315 12.37 6.75 -1.57
CA HIS A 315 12.17 6.04 -2.83
C HIS A 315 10.77 6.26 -3.38
N ASP A 316 10.68 6.34 -4.70
CA ASP A 316 9.42 6.51 -5.41
C ASP A 316 8.68 5.18 -5.57
N VAL A 317 7.60 5.03 -4.79
CA VAL A 317 6.74 3.84 -4.79
C VAL A 317 5.51 3.98 -5.70
N THR A 318 5.32 5.13 -6.36
CA THR A 318 4.20 5.37 -7.29
C THR A 318 4.21 4.44 -8.51
N ARG A 319 5.36 3.82 -8.79
CA ARG A 319 5.53 2.80 -9.84
C ARG A 319 4.74 1.52 -9.59
N TYR A 320 4.35 1.28 -8.34
CA TYR A 320 3.65 0.07 -7.91
C TYR A 320 2.24 0.37 -7.42
N TYR A 321 2.07 1.41 -6.61
CA TYR A 321 0.81 1.72 -5.93
C TYR A 321 0.12 2.91 -6.55
N SER A 322 -1.20 2.79 -6.78
CA SER A 322 -2.01 3.88 -7.36
C SER A 322 -2.14 5.07 -6.41
N ARG A 323 -2.19 4.80 -5.09
CA ARG A 323 -2.23 5.81 -4.03
C ARG A 323 -0.93 5.77 -3.23
N ALA A 324 0.02 6.64 -3.59
CA ALA A 324 1.35 6.65 -2.99
C ALA A 324 1.83 8.07 -2.66
N VAL A 325 2.59 8.18 -1.57
CA VAL A 325 3.28 9.41 -1.15
C VAL A 325 4.75 9.08 -0.90
N THR A 326 5.65 9.92 -1.42
CA THR A 326 7.10 9.77 -1.19
C THR A 326 7.56 10.79 -0.16
N ILE A 327 8.31 10.32 0.84
CA ILE A 327 8.88 11.14 1.91
C ILE A 327 10.39 11.02 1.83
N VAL A 328 11.06 12.15 1.66
CA VAL A 328 12.52 12.20 1.66
C VAL A 328 13.04 12.48 3.07
N ASP A 329 12.37 13.35 3.81
CA ASP A 329 12.83 13.84 5.11
C ASP A 329 11.78 13.77 6.22
N ALA A 330 12.26 13.61 7.46
CA ALA A 330 11.44 13.56 8.65
C ALA A 330 10.62 14.84 8.91
N ASP A 331 11.06 15.97 8.33
CA ASP A 331 10.33 17.24 8.42
C ASP A 331 9.12 17.28 7.47
N GLN A 332 9.19 16.56 6.33
CA GLN A 332 8.09 16.43 5.37
C GLN A 332 7.01 15.45 5.84
N LEU A 333 7.43 14.51 6.68
CA LEU A 333 6.66 13.47 7.36
C LEU A 333 5.43 14.06 8.07
N GLY A 334 5.55 15.28 8.60
CA GLY A 334 4.45 15.96 9.26
C GLY A 334 3.35 16.43 8.30
N GLY A 335 3.66 17.42 7.47
CA GLY A 335 2.65 18.07 6.62
C GLY A 335 2.09 17.14 5.53
N ALA A 336 2.97 16.45 4.80
CA ALA A 336 2.56 15.69 3.62
C ALA A 336 1.78 14.42 3.96
N ILE A 337 2.20 13.66 4.98
CA ILE A 337 1.46 12.46 5.38
C ILE A 337 0.08 12.83 5.89
N ILE A 338 -0.02 13.87 6.71
CA ILE A 338 -1.28 14.21 7.37
C ILE A 338 -2.24 14.91 6.43
N ASP A 339 -1.78 15.74 5.50
CA ASP A 339 -2.67 16.33 4.49
C ASP A 339 -3.17 15.27 3.49
N ASN A 340 -2.34 14.30 3.08
CA ASN A 340 -2.80 13.17 2.26
C ASN A 340 -3.69 12.21 3.04
N LEU A 341 -3.40 11.94 4.32
CA LEU A 341 -4.30 11.14 5.13
C LEU A 341 -5.63 11.83 5.37
N ALA A 342 -5.61 13.13 5.63
CA ALA A 342 -6.84 13.90 5.72
C ALA A 342 -7.63 13.81 4.41
N SER A 343 -6.98 13.90 3.24
CA SER A 343 -7.67 13.76 1.96
C SER A 343 -8.24 12.35 1.73
N LEU A 344 -7.54 11.30 2.18
CA LEU A 344 -8.03 9.91 2.14
C LEU A 344 -9.28 9.69 2.99
N PHE A 345 -9.41 10.41 4.11
CA PHE A 345 -10.64 10.45 4.89
C PHE A 345 -11.68 11.45 4.31
N GLU A 346 -11.31 12.29 3.34
CA GLU A 346 -12.17 13.28 2.68
C GLU A 346 -12.91 12.74 1.44
N GLU A 347 -12.23 11.97 0.58
CA GLU A 347 -12.71 11.57 -0.77
C GLU A 347 -14.00 10.73 -0.78
N GLU A 348 -14.34 10.02 0.30
CA GLU A 348 -15.59 9.26 0.40
C GLU A 348 -16.85 10.12 0.36
N SER A 349 -16.79 11.37 0.84
CA SER A 349 -17.96 12.25 0.83
C SER A 349 -18.39 12.65 -0.60
N GLY A 350 -17.47 12.57 -1.56
CA GLY A 350 -17.72 12.88 -2.98
C GLY A 350 -18.32 11.70 -3.75
N MET A 351 -17.72 10.50 -3.63
CA MET A 351 -18.14 9.32 -4.39
C MET A 351 -19.50 8.77 -3.92
N GLN A 352 -19.78 8.77 -2.61
CA GLN A 352 -21.10 8.40 -2.10
C GLN A 352 -22.17 9.42 -2.54
N ALA A 353 -21.88 10.72 -2.51
CA ALA A 353 -22.81 11.75 -2.99
C ALA A 353 -23.10 11.64 -4.50
N GLN A 354 -22.14 11.17 -5.29
CA GLN A 354 -22.31 10.97 -6.73
C GLN A 354 -23.13 9.71 -7.03
N GLN A 355 -22.85 8.58 -6.38
CA GLN A 355 -23.66 7.35 -6.53
C GLN A 355 -25.12 7.54 -6.07
N THR A 356 -25.35 8.32 -5.00
CA THR A 356 -26.71 8.60 -4.50
C THR A 356 -27.48 9.53 -5.45
N LYS A 357 -26.80 10.51 -6.09
CA LYS A 357 -27.40 11.36 -7.14
C LYS A 357 -27.74 10.59 -8.41
N THR A 358 -26.93 9.61 -8.82
CA THR A 358 -27.19 8.78 -10.00
C THR A 358 -28.37 7.83 -9.76
N ARG A 359 -28.49 7.26 -8.56
CA ARG A 359 -29.67 6.46 -8.16
C ARG A 359 -30.97 7.28 -8.08
N LYS A 360 -30.93 8.51 -7.53
CA LYS A 360 -32.10 9.41 -7.52
C LYS A 360 -32.52 9.86 -8.93
N LYS A 361 -31.58 10.11 -9.85
CA LYS A 361 -31.91 10.42 -11.25
C LYS A 361 -32.55 9.24 -11.99
N ALA A 362 -32.07 8.01 -11.77
CA ALA A 362 -32.68 6.82 -12.35
C ALA A 362 -34.11 6.56 -11.83
N ALA A 363 -34.37 6.81 -10.55
CA ALA A 363 -35.70 6.67 -9.96
C ALA A 363 -36.71 7.74 -10.43
N ILE A 364 -36.24 8.95 -10.77
CA ILE A 364 -37.09 10.04 -11.28
C ILE A 364 -37.37 9.89 -12.80
N GLY A 365 -36.50 9.23 -13.55
CA GLY A 365 -36.68 8.97 -14.98
C GLY A 365 -37.62 7.81 -15.33
N THR A 366 -38.23 7.15 -14.33
CA THR A 366 -39.09 5.97 -14.51
C THR A 366 -40.50 6.18 -13.96
N ARG A 367 -40.99 7.41 -13.93
CA ARG A 367 -42.39 7.75 -13.62
C ARG A 367 -43.03 8.57 -14.72
#